data_AF-W4ELP7-F1
#
_entry.id   AF-W4ELP7-F1
#
_cell.length_a   1.000
_cell.length_b   1.000
_cell.length_c   1.000
_cell.angle_alpha   90.00
_cell.angle_beta   90.00
_cell.angle_gamma   90.00
#
_symmetry.space_group_name_H-M   'P 1'
#
loop_
_entity.id
_entity.type
_entity.pdbx_description
1 polymer ?
#
loop_
_entity_poly.entity_id
_entity_poly.type
_entity_poly.pdbx_seq_one_letter_code
_entity_poly.pdbx_strand_id
1 'polypeptide(L)'
;MGIKAWLSKGSSPIELSGKENEVGTTEYSNKAHKSCFYQGILTDLLNPKTLIVYMTLMPQFINTNGNIIFQLCILAAILMALAIVWFIIVVYVLNIIRKWFMKPVVQNIFNKTTGVTLVFIGVRLALEEKAI
;
A
#
# COMPACT_ATOMS: atom_id res chain seq x y z
N MET A 1 -35.94 4.78 -30.44
CA MET A 1 -35.10 3.68 -30.99
C MET A 1 -34.36 2.84 -29.93
N GLY A 2 -34.53 3.04 -28.62
CA GLY A 2 -33.78 2.29 -27.58
C GLY A 2 -34.49 1.08 -26.95
N ILE A 3 -35.72 0.75 -27.37
CA ILE A 3 -36.56 -0.28 -26.74
C ILE A 3 -36.27 -1.69 -27.30
N LYS A 4 -35.47 -1.80 -28.38
CA LYS A 4 -35.11 -3.08 -29.00
C LYS A 4 -34.04 -3.87 -28.24
N ALA A 5 -33.27 -3.25 -27.34
CA ALA A 5 -32.28 -3.96 -26.52
C ALA A 5 -32.93 -4.86 -25.45
N TRP A 6 -34.21 -4.64 -25.13
CA TRP A 6 -34.96 -5.41 -24.15
C TRP A 6 -35.51 -6.74 -24.70
N LEU A 7 -35.38 -7.02 -26.00
CA LEU A 7 -35.92 -8.22 -26.65
C LEU A 7 -34.89 -9.34 -26.92
N SER A 8 -33.65 -9.25 -26.43
CA SER A 8 -32.67 -10.36 -26.54
C SER A 8 -32.78 -11.38 -25.39
N LYS A 9 -33.89 -11.36 -24.66
CA LYS A 9 -34.20 -12.38 -23.64
C LYS A 9 -34.83 -13.59 -24.32
N GLY A 10 -34.11 -14.70 -24.35
CA GLY A 10 -34.75 -16.02 -24.42
C GLY A 10 -34.08 -17.02 -25.36
N SER A 11 -33.16 -17.81 -24.82
CA SER A 11 -32.98 -19.23 -25.14
C SER A 11 -32.17 -19.86 -23.99
N SER A 12 -32.92 -20.32 -22.99
CA SER A 12 -32.54 -21.11 -21.81
C SER A 12 -32.05 -22.52 -22.22
N PRO A 13 -31.91 -23.51 -21.32
CA PRO A 13 -31.22 -23.61 -20.03
C PRO A 13 -30.30 -24.87 -19.99
N ILE A 14 -29.55 -25.06 -18.91
CA ILE A 14 -28.91 -26.35 -18.47
C ILE A 14 -27.92 -27.01 -19.46
N GLU A 15 -26.62 -26.97 -19.14
CA GLU A 15 -25.87 -28.19 -18.78
C GLU A 15 -24.42 -27.89 -18.40
N LEU A 16 -24.02 -28.66 -17.40
CA LEU A 16 -22.70 -28.80 -16.82
C LEU A 16 -21.78 -29.54 -17.80
N SER A 17 -20.46 -29.42 -17.57
CA SER A 17 -19.42 -30.37 -17.99
C SER A 17 -18.53 -30.00 -19.17
N GLY A 18 -17.25 -29.75 -18.85
CA GLY A 18 -16.10 -30.37 -19.50
C GLY A 18 -15.76 -29.95 -20.94
N LYS A 19 -14.73 -29.10 -21.08
CA LYS A 19 -13.46 -29.57 -21.66
C LYS A 19 -12.33 -28.58 -21.43
N GLU A 20 -11.31 -29.13 -20.78
CA GLU A 20 -9.98 -28.58 -20.56
C GLU A 20 -9.32 -28.21 -21.90
N ASN A 21 -8.66 -27.05 -21.94
CA ASN A 21 -7.57 -26.81 -22.86
C ASN A 21 -6.38 -26.30 -22.05
N GLU A 22 -5.42 -27.20 -21.93
CA GLU A 22 -4.13 -27.09 -21.25
C GLU A 22 -3.24 -26.05 -21.93
N VAL A 23 -2.89 -24.98 -21.22
CA VAL A 23 -1.69 -24.18 -21.50
C VAL A 23 -1.06 -23.80 -20.14
N GLY A 24 0.17 -24.29 -19.93
CA GLY A 24 0.94 -24.29 -18.68
C GLY A 24 0.90 -23.01 -17.85
N THR A 25 0.20 -23.07 -16.73
CA THR A 25 0.07 -22.01 -15.70
C THR A 25 1.00 -22.21 -14.50
N THR A 26 1.96 -23.12 -14.57
CA THR A 26 2.74 -23.57 -13.39
C THR A 26 4.14 -22.97 -13.24
N GLU A 27 4.60 -22.04 -14.10
CA GLU A 27 5.92 -21.40 -13.93
C GLU A 27 5.90 -19.91 -13.49
N TYR A 28 4.83 -19.16 -13.73
CA TYR A 28 4.80 -17.71 -13.43
C TYR A 28 4.61 -17.37 -11.94
N SER A 29 4.04 -18.28 -11.15
CA SER A 29 3.76 -18.03 -9.73
C SER A 29 5.03 -18.06 -8.87
N ASN A 30 5.93 -19.04 -9.06
CA ASN A 30 7.10 -19.20 -8.20
C ASN A 30 8.14 -18.06 -8.38
N LYS A 31 8.32 -17.57 -9.61
CA LYS A 31 9.20 -16.42 -9.91
C LYS A 31 8.64 -15.11 -9.38
N ALA A 32 7.33 -14.89 -9.52
CA ALA A 32 6.68 -13.67 -9.04
C ALA A 32 6.76 -13.52 -7.52
N HIS A 33 6.54 -14.60 -6.75
CA HIS A 33 6.66 -14.56 -5.29
C HIS A 33 8.09 -14.28 -4.82
N LYS A 34 9.09 -14.91 -5.44
CA LYS A 34 10.51 -14.63 -5.13
C LYS A 34 10.88 -13.19 -5.50
N SER A 35 10.45 -12.72 -6.67
CA SER A 35 10.70 -11.35 -7.12
C SER A 35 10.08 -10.32 -6.18
N CYS A 36 8.85 -10.53 -5.70
CA CYS A 36 8.21 -9.64 -4.73
C CYS A 36 8.95 -9.61 -3.39
N PHE A 37 9.47 -10.74 -2.92
CA PHE A 37 10.26 -10.79 -1.69
C PHE A 37 11.58 -10.02 -1.82
N TYR A 38 12.35 -10.28 -2.88
CA TYR A 38 13.59 -9.55 -3.14
C TYR A 38 13.33 -8.06 -3.38
N GLN A 39 12.23 -7.71 -4.05
CA GLN A 39 11.85 -6.32 -4.28
C GLN A 39 11.42 -5.65 -2.97
N GLY A 40 10.76 -6.35 -2.06
CA GLY A 40 10.48 -5.86 -0.71
C GLY A 40 11.76 -5.58 0.08
N ILE A 41 12.72 -6.53 0.07
CA ILE A 41 14.03 -6.34 0.71
C ILE A 41 14.80 -5.19 0.07
N LEU A 42 14.88 -5.13 -1.26
CA LEU A 42 15.56 -4.05 -1.96
C LEU A 42 14.91 -2.71 -1.63
N THR A 43 13.59 -2.64 -1.62
CA THR A 43 12.87 -1.39 -1.33
C THR A 43 13.10 -0.93 0.09
N ASP A 44 13.11 -1.85 1.06
CA ASP A 44 13.40 -1.51 2.45
C ASP A 44 14.86 -1.06 2.64
N LEU A 45 15.80 -1.73 1.95
CA LEU A 45 17.23 -1.38 2.00
C LEU A 45 17.56 -0.10 1.23
N LEU A 46 16.87 0.19 0.13
CA LEU A 46 17.00 1.44 -0.63
C LEU A 46 16.31 2.61 0.07
N ASN A 47 15.48 2.37 1.08
CA ASN A 47 14.87 3.44 1.85
C ASN A 47 15.93 4.10 2.74
N PRO A 48 16.36 5.35 2.46
CA PRO A 48 17.43 5.99 3.21
C PRO A 48 17.09 6.11 4.70
N LYS A 49 15.79 6.13 5.05
CA LYS A 49 15.35 6.17 6.44
C LYS A 49 15.71 4.89 7.20
N THR A 50 15.53 3.73 6.59
CA THR A 50 15.89 2.43 7.18
C THR A 50 17.40 2.33 7.33
N LEU A 51 18.17 2.75 6.31
CA LEU A 51 19.64 2.79 6.37
C LEU A 51 20.18 3.69 7.49
N ILE A 52 19.63 4.89 7.67
CA ILE A 52 20.07 5.83 8.71
C ILE A 52 19.84 5.24 10.11
N VAL A 53 18.70 4.58 10.32
CA VAL A 53 18.40 3.88 11.57
C VAL A 53 19.42 2.78 11.82
N TYR A 54 19.73 1.94 10.83
CA TYR A 54 20.77 0.92 10.98
C TYR A 54 22.16 1.52 11.21
N MET A 55 22.58 2.54 10.46
CA MET A 55 23.89 3.19 10.66
C MET A 55 24.04 3.84 12.04
N THR A 56 22.95 4.32 12.63
CA THR A 56 22.98 4.94 13.96
C THR A 56 22.94 3.89 15.07
N LEU A 57 22.13 2.84 14.90
CA LEU A 57 21.92 1.82 15.94
C LEU A 57 22.99 0.71 15.94
N MET A 58 23.58 0.38 14.78
CA MET A 58 24.56 -0.71 14.66
C MET A 58 25.88 -0.43 15.41
N PRO A 59 26.56 0.73 15.25
CA PRO A 59 27.85 0.95 15.91
C PRO A 59 27.72 1.11 17.43
N GLN A 60 26.58 1.57 17.95
CA GLN A 60 26.41 1.78 19.40
C GLN A 60 26.22 0.48 20.19
N PHE A 61 25.90 -0.64 19.55
CA PHE A 61 25.62 -1.92 20.24
C PHE A 61 26.57 -3.06 19.90
N ILE A 62 27.52 -2.86 18.99
CA ILE A 62 28.50 -3.90 18.62
C ILE A 62 29.77 -3.74 19.45
N ASN A 63 30.13 -4.81 20.16
CA ASN A 63 31.44 -4.94 20.78
C ASN A 63 32.29 -5.89 19.92
N THR A 64 33.41 -5.42 19.39
CA THR A 64 34.26 -6.17 18.45
C THR A 64 34.91 -7.41 19.06
N ASN A 65 34.87 -7.57 20.38
CA ASN A 65 35.42 -8.73 21.09
C ASN A 65 34.43 -9.91 21.25
N GLY A 66 33.17 -9.77 20.83
CA GLY A 66 32.12 -10.79 21.00
C GLY A 66 31.58 -11.38 19.69
N ASN A 67 30.55 -12.24 19.79
CA ASN A 67 29.88 -12.81 18.62
C ASN A 67 28.92 -11.79 17.99
N ILE A 68 29.40 -11.11 16.95
CA ILE A 68 28.72 -10.01 16.24
C ILE A 68 27.35 -10.44 15.68
N ILE A 69 27.23 -11.67 15.15
CA ILE A 69 25.98 -12.15 14.54
C ILE A 69 24.86 -12.24 15.58
N PHE A 70 25.18 -12.72 16.79
CA PHE A 70 24.20 -12.82 17.86
C PHE A 70 23.70 -11.45 18.33
N GLN A 71 24.61 -10.47 18.44
CA GLN A 71 24.25 -9.07 18.75
C GLN A 71 23.36 -8.44 17.68
N LEU A 72 23.67 -8.68 16.39
CA LEU A 72 22.85 -8.22 15.28
C LEU A 72 21.45 -8.84 15.28
N CYS A 73 21.32 -10.14 15.56
CA CYS A 73 20.02 -10.81 15.66
C CYS A 73 19.16 -10.20 16.78
N ILE A 74 19.74 -9.94 17.95
CA ILE A 74 19.03 -9.29 19.07
C ILE A 74 18.61 -7.87 18.72
N LEU A 75 19.49 -7.09 18.09
CA LEU A 75 19.18 -5.73 17.66
C LEU A 75 18.04 -5.72 16.62
N ALA A 76 18.09 -6.62 15.64
CA ALA A 76 17.02 -6.79 14.65
C ALA A 76 15.70 -7.18 15.31
N ALA A 77 15.72 -8.08 16.30
CA ALA A 77 14.53 -8.47 17.05
C ALA A 77 13.92 -7.28 17.83
N ILE A 78 14.75 -6.47 18.47
CA ILE A 78 14.29 -5.25 19.18
C ILE A 78 13.67 -4.25 18.21
N LEU A 79 14.31 -4.01 17.07
CA LEU A 79 13.79 -3.10 16.05
C LEU A 79 12.47 -3.59 15.46
N MET A 80 12.37 -4.88 15.19
CA MET A 80 11.14 -5.50 14.72
C MET A 80 10.01 -5.37 15.75
N ALA A 81 10.29 -5.63 17.03
CA ALA A 81 9.31 -5.46 18.10
C ALA A 81 8.86 -4.00 18.22
N LEU A 82 9.79 -3.05 18.16
CA LEU A 82 9.48 -1.62 18.19
C LEU A 82 8.62 -1.20 16.99
N ALA A 83 8.92 -1.70 15.79
CA ALA A 83 8.13 -1.45 14.59
C ALA A 83 6.70 -1.99 14.74
N ILE A 84 6.53 -3.21 15.26
CA ILE A 84 5.21 -3.81 15.52
C ILE A 84 4.42 -2.95 16.51
N VAL A 85 5.02 -2.58 17.65
CA VAL A 85 4.38 -1.73 18.65
C VAL A 85 3.98 -0.38 18.05
N TRP A 86 4.86 0.22 17.26
CA TRP A 86 4.58 1.47 16.55
C TRP A 86 3.41 1.32 15.57
N PHE A 87 3.38 0.26 14.76
CA PHE A 87 2.26 0.01 13.85
C PHE A 87 0.94 -0.21 14.59
N ILE A 88 0.95 -0.91 15.72
CA ILE A 88 -0.24 -1.08 16.56
C ILE A 88 -0.76 0.29 17.03
N ILE A 89 0.14 1.16 17.51
CA ILE A 89 -0.22 2.54 17.90
C ILE A 89 -0.82 3.29 16.71
N VAL A 90 -0.17 3.23 15.54
CA VAL A 90 -0.65 3.90 14.32
C VAL A 90 -2.02 3.37 13.91
N VAL A 91 -2.25 2.06 13.92
CA VAL A 91 -3.56 1.45 13.61
C VAL A 91 -4.60 1.85 14.63
N TYR A 92 -4.26 1.93 15.92
CA TYR A 92 -5.18 2.35 16.97
C TYR A 92 -5.57 3.82 16.80
N VAL A 93 -4.59 4.70 16.57
CA VAL A 93 -4.79 6.11 16.24
C VAL A 93 -5.63 6.26 14.97
N LEU A 94 -5.31 5.51 13.92
CA LEU A 94 -6.10 5.47 12.68
C LEU A 94 -7.53 5.01 12.92
N ASN A 95 -7.78 4.06 13.81
CA ASN A 95 -9.14 3.62 14.14
C ASN A 95 -9.91 4.69 14.91
N ILE A 96 -9.25 5.43 15.81
CA ILE A 96 -9.84 6.59 16.49
C ILE A 96 -10.14 7.70 15.49
N ILE A 97 -9.17 8.04 14.65
CA ILE A 97 -9.34 9.03 13.57
C ILE A 97 -10.45 8.57 12.66
N ARG A 98 -10.48 7.30 12.23
CA ARG A 98 -11.51 6.74 11.36
C ARG A 98 -12.89 6.80 12.01
N LYS A 99 -13.04 6.50 13.30
CA LYS A 99 -14.31 6.72 14.02
C LYS A 99 -14.72 8.20 14.02
N TRP A 100 -13.76 9.12 14.11
CA TRP A 100 -14.00 10.55 14.04
C TRP A 100 -14.30 11.03 12.61
N PHE A 101 -13.64 10.44 11.60
CA PHE A 101 -13.70 10.75 10.18
C PHE A 101 -14.93 10.15 9.49
N MET A 102 -15.43 9.01 9.99
CA MET A 102 -16.70 8.40 9.60
C MET A 102 -17.91 9.20 10.11
N LYS A 103 -17.71 10.27 10.89
CA LYS A 103 -18.77 11.26 11.08
C LYS A 103 -19.00 11.98 9.74
N PRO A 104 -20.25 12.02 9.23
CA PRO A 104 -20.55 12.63 7.93
C PRO A 104 -20.12 14.11 7.86
N VAL A 105 -20.02 14.78 9.01
CA VAL A 105 -19.53 16.17 9.13
C VAL A 105 -18.05 16.32 8.72
N VAL A 106 -17.18 15.41 9.14
CA VAL A 106 -15.73 15.49 8.86
C VAL A 106 -15.45 15.15 7.40
N GLN A 107 -16.14 14.13 6.87
CA GLN A 107 -16.05 13.75 5.46
C GLN A 107 -16.56 14.86 4.54
N ASN A 108 -17.63 15.57 4.93
CA ASN A 108 -18.13 16.73 4.20
C ASN A 108 -17.18 17.94 4.28
N ILE A 109 -16.53 18.17 5.43
CA ILE A 109 -15.47 19.19 5.55
C ILE A 109 -14.30 18.86 4.62
N PHE A 110 -13.84 17.60 4.60
CA PHE A 110 -12.67 17.19 3.83
C PHE A 110 -12.94 17.27 2.33
N ASN A 111 -14.13 16.83 1.89
CA ASN A 111 -14.57 16.98 0.50
C ASN A 111 -14.72 18.45 0.10
N LYS A 112 -15.23 19.30 0.99
CA LYS A 112 -15.31 20.75 0.73
C LYS A 112 -13.92 21.38 0.63
N THR A 113 -12.99 21.07 1.53
CA THR A 113 -11.63 21.64 1.50
C THR A 113 -10.85 21.20 0.26
N THR A 114 -10.99 19.93 -0.14
CA THR A 114 -10.36 19.41 -1.37
C THR A 114 -11.01 20.04 -2.61
N GLY A 115 -12.33 20.16 -2.65
CA GLY A 115 -13.05 20.84 -3.74
C GLY A 115 -12.66 22.31 -3.86
N VAL A 116 -12.59 23.03 -2.73
CA VAL A 116 -12.14 24.44 -2.71
C VAL A 116 -10.68 24.56 -3.15
N THR A 117 -9.80 23.66 -2.71
CA THR A 117 -8.40 23.63 -3.15
C THR A 117 -8.29 23.39 -4.66
N LEU A 118 -9.04 22.43 -5.21
CA LEU A 118 -9.03 22.15 -6.64
C LEU A 118 -9.59 23.30 -7.47
N VAL A 119 -10.67 23.93 -7.01
CA VAL A 119 -11.22 25.14 -7.66
C VAL A 119 -10.23 26.29 -7.58
N PHE A 120 -9.58 26.50 -6.43
CA PHE A 120 -8.57 27.53 -6.26
C PHE A 120 -7.38 27.33 -7.19
N ILE A 121 -6.86 26.11 -7.27
CA ILE A 121 -5.78 25.74 -8.20
C ILE A 121 -6.24 25.92 -9.65
N GLY A 122 -7.44 25.46 -10.01
CA GLY A 122 -7.99 25.59 -11.36
C GLY A 122 -8.20 27.04 -11.78
N VAL A 123 -8.69 27.90 -10.88
CA VAL A 123 -8.80 29.34 -11.12
C VAL A 123 -7.44 29.99 -11.27
N ARG A 124 -6.47 29.64 -10.40
CA ARG A 124 -5.08 30.10 -10.53
C ARG A 124 -4.50 29.74 -11.90
N LEU A 125 -4.66 28.49 -12.33
CA LEU A 125 -4.19 28.02 -13.63
C LEU A 125 -4.91 28.70 -14.80
N ALA A 126 -6.23 28.88 -14.75
CA ALA A 126 -6.98 29.54 -15.82
C ALA A 126 -6.64 31.03 -15.95
N LEU A 127 -6.31 31.70 -14.84
CA LEU A 127 -5.83 33.08 -14.86
C LEU A 127 -4.39 33.18 -15.37
N GLU A 128 -3.57 32.16 -15.14
CA GLU A 128 -2.19 32.07 -15.63
C GLU A 128 -2.15 31.71 -17.13
N GLU A 129 -3.02 30.82 -17.60
CA GLU A 129 -3.19 30.51 -19.02
C GLU A 129 -3.72 31.70 -19.83
N LYS A 130 -4.55 32.55 -19.23
CA LYS A 130 -5.07 33.76 -19.88
C LYS A 130 -4.08 34.94 -19.85
N ALA A 131 -2.92 34.78 -19.21
CA ALA A 131 -1.86 35.79 -19.12
C ALA A 131 -0.69 35.52 -20.10
N ILE A 132 -0.81 34.53 -20.99
CA ILE A 132 0.16 34.20 -22.05
C ILE A 132 -0.49 34.44 -23.42
#